data_AF-A0A956XPP5-F1
#
_entry.id   AF-A0A956XPP5-F1
#
_cell.length_a   1.000
_cell.length_b   1.000
_cell.length_c   1.000
_cell.angle_alpha   90.00
_cell.angle_beta   90.00
_cell.angle_gamma   90.00
#
_symmetry.space_group_name_H-M   'P 1'
#
loop_
_entity.id
_entity.type
_entity.pdbx_description
1 polymer ?
#
loop_
_entity_poly.entity_id
_entity_poly.type
_entity_poly.pdbx_seq_one_letter_code
_entity_poly.pdbx_strand_id
1 'polypeptide(L)'
;MWIPPFTGTLLIVPFWSRNSSTLLIEFLQSDNMPSKRILCVCTGNTCRSPMAQFILAYLIERAGSVGDVTVMAAGIEANSGAPMSRSAQDVLAQNGI
;
A
#
# COMPACT_ATOMS: atom_id res chain seq x y z
N MET A 1 3.39 -32.86 32.93
CA MET A 1 3.42 -31.41 33.09
C MET A 1 4.54 -31.07 34.05
N TRP A 2 5.68 -30.59 33.54
CA TRP A 2 6.76 -30.00 34.32
C TRP A 2 7.46 -28.98 33.43
N ILE A 3 7.48 -27.72 33.88
CA ILE A 3 8.06 -26.56 33.20
C ILE A 3 9.46 -26.35 33.79
N PRO A 4 10.54 -26.29 32.99
CA PRO A 4 11.76 -25.64 33.44
C PRO A 4 11.70 -24.11 33.21
N PRO A 5 12.37 -23.33 34.08
CA PRO A 5 12.09 -21.91 34.29
C PRO A 5 12.87 -20.99 33.34
N PHE A 6 12.25 -19.84 33.06
CA PHE A 6 12.85 -18.69 32.37
C PHE A 6 14.00 -18.10 33.20
N THR A 7 15.22 -18.16 32.66
CA THR A 7 16.29 -17.20 32.96
C THR A 7 16.52 -16.35 31.72
N GLY A 8 15.75 -15.27 31.61
CA GLY A 8 15.93 -14.26 30.57
C GLY A 8 17.14 -13.38 30.89
N THR A 9 18.23 -13.56 30.16
CA THR A 9 19.30 -12.56 30.07
C THR A 9 18.95 -11.60 28.95
N LEU A 10 18.67 -10.35 29.32
CA LEU A 10 18.58 -9.20 28.43
C LEU A 10 19.97 -8.96 27.81
N LEU A 11 20.22 -9.51 26.62
CA LEU A 11 21.38 -9.13 25.82
C LEU A 11 20.96 -8.05 24.82
N ILE A 12 21.38 -6.82 25.13
CA ILE A 12 21.56 -5.74 24.18
C ILE A 12 22.45 -6.28 23.06
N VAL A 13 21.87 -6.64 21.92
CA VAL A 13 22.69 -7.01 20.75
C VAL A 13 23.34 -5.74 20.21
N PRO A 14 24.68 -5.71 20.06
CA PRO A 14 25.38 -4.53 19.60
C PRO A 14 25.04 -4.26 18.13
N PHE A 15 24.84 -2.99 17.82
CA PHE A 15 24.57 -2.34 16.52
C PHE A 15 25.55 -2.68 15.37
N TRP A 16 26.51 -3.61 15.56
CA TRP A 16 27.62 -3.84 14.65
C TRP A 16 27.83 -5.31 14.25
N SER A 17 26.75 -6.06 14.02
CA SER A 17 26.82 -7.31 13.25
C SER A 17 26.08 -7.16 11.94
N ARG A 18 26.74 -6.44 11.01
CA ARG A 18 26.32 -6.31 9.62
C ARG A 18 26.72 -7.60 8.88
N ASN A 19 25.99 -8.68 9.11
CA ASN A 19 26.10 -9.90 8.31
C ASN A 19 25.21 -9.77 7.07
N SER A 20 25.79 -9.94 5.88
CA SER A 20 25.12 -9.85 4.57
C SER A 20 24.01 -10.88 4.36
N SER A 21 23.87 -11.86 5.26
CA SER A 21 22.87 -12.92 5.21
C SER A 21 21.49 -12.50 5.73
N THR A 22 21.40 -11.45 6.55
CA THR A 22 20.11 -10.97 7.10
C THR A 22 19.30 -10.19 6.07
N LEU A 23 19.99 -9.48 5.16
CA LEU A 23 19.35 -8.74 4.06
C LEU A 23 18.59 -9.67 3.11
N LEU A 24 19.06 -10.90 2.91
CA LEU A 24 18.38 -11.89 2.07
C LEU A 24 17.09 -12.42 2.72
N ILE A 25 17.03 -12.50 4.06
CA ILE A 25 15.83 -12.92 4.77
C ILE A 25 14.80 -11.78 4.83
N GLU A 26 15.23 -10.52 4.99
CA GLU A 26 14.32 -9.37 4.83
C GLU A 26 13.79 -9.25 3.39
N PHE A 27 14.61 -9.55 2.38
CA PHE A 27 14.21 -9.50 0.97
C PHE A 27 13.26 -10.65 0.57
N LEU A 28 13.32 -11.79 1.30
CA LEU A 28 12.41 -12.92 1.11
C LEU A 28 11.09 -12.78 1.89
N GLN A 29 10.86 -11.69 2.61
CA GLN A 29 9.56 -11.34 3.19
C GLN A 29 8.69 -10.53 2.20
N SER A 30 8.58 -10.99 0.94
CA SER A 30 7.61 -10.46 -0.02
C SER A 30 6.21 -11.10 0.14
N ASP A 31 5.91 -11.72 1.27
CA ASP A 31 4.63 -12.41 1.53
C ASP A 31 3.46 -11.46 1.81
N ASN A 32 3.65 -10.15 1.62
CA ASN A 32 2.58 -9.15 1.61
C ASN A 32 2.49 -8.45 0.23
N MET A 33 2.70 -9.22 -0.84
CA MET A 33 2.32 -8.79 -2.17
C MET A 33 0.78 -8.72 -2.23
N PRO A 34 0.19 -7.58 -2.62
CA PRO A 34 -1.24 -7.46 -2.75
C PRO A 34 -1.71 -8.51 -3.75
N SER A 35 -2.54 -9.44 -3.28
CA SER A 35 -3.07 -10.55 -4.05
C SER A 35 -3.76 -10.12 -5.34
N LYS A 36 -4.25 -8.86 -5.39
CA LYS A 36 -4.93 -8.29 -6.56
C LYS A 36 -4.45 -6.87 -6.85
N ARG A 37 -4.31 -6.56 -8.14
CA ARG A 37 -4.00 -5.21 -8.64
C ARG A 37 -5.10 -4.75 -9.58
N ILE A 38 -5.64 -3.56 -9.34
CA ILE A 38 -6.70 -2.95 -10.13
C ILE A 38 -6.14 -1.68 -10.77
N LEU A 39 -6.27 -1.56 -12.09
CA LEU A 39 -5.90 -0.37 -12.85
C LEU A 39 -7.16 0.29 -13.42
N CYS A 40 -7.48 1.47 -12.94
CA CYS A 40 -8.54 2.32 -13.48
C CYS A 40 -7.99 3.14 -14.65
N VAL A 41 -8.61 3.04 -15.83
CA VAL A 41 -8.14 3.74 -17.04
C VAL A 41 -9.22 4.67 -17.57
N CYS A 42 -8.83 5.90 -17.93
CA CYS A 42 -9.67 6.79 -18.75
C CYS A 42 -8.83 7.47 -19.84
N THR A 43 -9.33 8.49 -20.52
CA THR A 43 -8.56 9.20 -21.56
C THR A 43 -7.40 9.99 -20.96
N GLY A 44 -7.67 10.96 -20.06
CA GLY A 44 -6.66 11.95 -19.63
C GLY A 44 -6.03 11.73 -18.25
N ASN A 45 -6.47 10.75 -17.47
CA ASN A 45 -6.05 10.54 -16.07
C ASN A 45 -6.23 11.75 -15.12
N THR A 46 -7.28 12.56 -15.32
CA THR A 46 -7.50 13.79 -14.52
C THR A 46 -8.88 13.87 -13.84
N CYS A 47 -9.85 13.07 -14.27
CA CYS A 47 -11.20 13.10 -13.71
C CYS A 47 -11.64 11.70 -13.27
N ARG A 48 -12.04 10.86 -14.24
CA ARG A 48 -12.71 9.58 -13.99
C ARG A 48 -11.81 8.53 -13.35
N SER A 49 -10.62 8.26 -13.92
CA SER A 49 -9.74 7.23 -13.36
C SER A 49 -9.12 7.59 -12.01
N PRO A 50 -8.68 8.84 -11.75
CA PRO A 50 -8.24 9.21 -10.40
C PRO A 50 -9.38 9.12 -9.38
N MET A 51 -10.59 9.59 -9.69
CA MET A 51 -11.74 9.44 -8.79
C MET A 51 -12.02 7.98 -8.45
N ALA A 52 -12.05 7.10 -9.46
CA ALA A 52 -12.28 5.67 -9.26
C ALA A 52 -11.20 5.04 -8.36
N GLN A 53 -9.94 5.45 -8.50
CA GLN A 53 -8.85 4.98 -7.65
C GLN A 53 -9.10 5.32 -6.17
N PHE A 54 -9.41 6.58 -5.85
CA PHE A 54 -9.67 7.01 -4.47
C PHE A 54 -10.93 6.35 -3.90
N ILE A 55 -12.01 6.27 -4.68
CA ILE A 55 -13.26 5.62 -4.26
C ILE A 55 -13.02 4.13 -3.96
N LEU A 56 -12.33 3.40 -4.84
CA LEU A 56 -12.05 1.99 -4.59
C LEU A 56 -11.13 1.79 -3.39
N ALA A 57 -10.08 2.60 -3.27
CA ALA A 57 -9.17 2.55 -2.12
C ALA A 57 -9.93 2.74 -0.80
N TYR A 58 -10.79 3.75 -0.75
CA TYR A 58 -11.67 4.04 0.40
C TYR A 58 -12.60 2.87 0.74
N LEU A 59 -13.23 2.27 -0.28
CA LEU A 59 -14.12 1.12 -0.07
C LEU A 59 -13.37 -0.13 0.40
N ILE A 60 -12.18 -0.38 -0.13
CA ILE A 60 -11.32 -1.50 0.28
C ILE A 60 -10.86 -1.35 1.74
N GLU A 61 -10.49 -0.12 2.13
CA GLU A 61 -10.13 0.19 3.50
C GLU A 61 -11.29 -0.09 4.46
N ARG A 62 -12.49 0.39 4.12
CA ARG A 62 -13.71 0.14 4.91
C ARG A 62 -14.15 -1.31 4.93
N ALA A 63 -13.80 -2.10 3.92
CA ALA A 63 -14.05 -3.54 3.89
C ALA A 63 -13.04 -4.35 4.72
N GLY A 64 -11.97 -3.73 5.24
CA GLY A 64 -10.94 -4.41 6.02
C GLY A 64 -9.98 -5.27 5.19
N SER A 65 -9.91 -5.05 3.86
CA SER A 65 -9.01 -5.78 2.95
C SER A 65 -7.75 -4.99 2.60
N VAL A 66 -7.28 -4.16 3.54
CA VAL A 66 -6.05 -3.36 3.39
C VAL A 66 -4.85 -4.29 3.32
N GLY A 67 -4.09 -4.23 2.23
CA GLY A 67 -2.92 -5.09 1.99
C GLY A 67 -3.16 -6.16 0.92
N ASP A 68 -4.41 -6.57 0.68
CA ASP A 68 -4.73 -7.59 -0.32
C ASP A 68 -4.92 -7.03 -1.73
N VAL A 69 -5.23 -5.73 -1.84
CA VAL A 69 -5.58 -5.08 -3.09
C VAL A 69 -4.84 -3.76 -3.25
N THR A 70 -4.21 -3.55 -4.41
CA THR A 70 -3.66 -2.25 -4.81
C THR A 70 -4.48 -1.66 -5.96
N VAL A 71 -4.79 -0.37 -5.86
CA VAL A 71 -5.56 0.36 -6.86
C VAL A 71 -4.70 1.48 -7.45
N MET A 72 -4.65 1.53 -8.77
CA MET A 72 -3.85 2.47 -9.55
C MET A 72 -4.72 3.16 -10.60
N ALA A 73 -4.32 4.33 -11.07
CA ALA A 73 -4.97 5.04 -12.17
C ALA A 73 -3.99 5.31 -13.32
N ALA A 74 -4.49 5.23 -14.55
CA ALA A 74 -3.76 5.62 -15.75
C ALA A 74 -4.69 6.33 -16.76
N GLY A 75 -4.08 6.93 -17.77
CA GLY A 75 -4.81 7.47 -18.92
C GLY A 75 -4.14 7.09 -20.22
N ILE A 76 -4.96 6.89 -21.25
CA ILE A 76 -4.50 6.51 -22.59
C ILE A 76 -3.71 7.66 -23.23
N GLU A 77 -4.13 8.90 -22.97
CA GLU A 77 -3.53 10.15 -23.43
C GLU A 77 -3.25 11.07 -22.23
N ALA A 78 -2.75 10.49 -21.14
CA ALA A 78 -2.43 11.27 -19.96
C ALA A 78 -1.20 12.16 -20.20
N ASN A 79 -1.33 13.44 -19.88
CA ASN A 79 -0.17 14.31 -19.76
C ASN A 79 0.55 13.99 -18.45
N SER A 80 1.79 13.53 -18.54
CA SER A 80 2.61 13.21 -17.38
C SER A 80 2.69 14.39 -16.41
N GLY A 81 2.36 14.14 -15.15
CA GLY A 81 2.36 15.16 -14.09
C GLY A 81 1.15 16.10 -14.08
N ALA A 82 0.17 15.93 -14.97
CA ALA A 82 -1.07 16.68 -14.90
C ALA A 82 -1.82 16.34 -13.59
N PRO A 83 -2.24 17.36 -12.81
CA PRO A 83 -2.98 17.11 -11.58
C PRO A 83 -4.40 16.63 -11.89
N MET A 84 -5.04 16.00 -10.90
CA MET A 84 -6.47 15.75 -10.94
C MET A 84 -7.23 17.09 -11.07
N SER A 85 -8.30 17.12 -11.87
CA SER A 85 -9.17 18.29 -12.02
C SER A 85 -9.76 18.73 -10.67
N ARG A 86 -9.95 20.04 -10.49
CA ARG A 86 -10.50 20.60 -9.24
C ARG A 86 -11.87 20.03 -8.91
N SER A 87 -12.76 19.94 -9.90
CA SER A 87 -14.11 19.39 -9.72
C SER A 87 -14.09 17.95 -9.20
N ALA A 88 -13.15 17.12 -9.65
CA ALA A 88 -12.99 15.77 -9.15
C ALA A 88 -12.51 15.75 -7.68
N GLN A 89 -11.56 16.61 -7.33
CA GLN A 89 -11.10 16.77 -5.94
C GLN A 89 -12.24 17.25 -5.03
N ASP A 90 -13.00 18.25 -5.47
CA ASP A 90 -14.12 18.81 -4.71
C ASP A 90 -15.20 17.75 -4.43
N VAL A 91 -15.52 16.93 -5.42
CA VAL A 91 -16.51 15.84 -5.26
C VAL A 91 -16.00 14.77 -4.29
N LEU A 92 -14.73 14.37 -4.35
CA LEU A 92 -14.16 13.41 -3.40
C LEU A 92 -14.21 13.97 -1.96
N ALA A 93 -13.77 15.23 -1.78
CA ALA A 93 -13.78 15.90 -0.48
C ALA A 93 -15.21 16.03 0.09
N GLN A 94 -16.21 16.36 -0.74
CA GLN A 94 -17.62 16.42 -0.33
C GLN A 94 -18.15 15.07 0.17
N ASN A 95 -17.57 13.96 -0.28
CA ASN A 95 -17.95 12.61 0.15
C ASN A 95 -17.04 12.05 1.27
N GLY A 96 -16.10 12.86 1.78
CA GLY A 96 -15.17 12.45 2.83
C GLY A 96 -14.15 11.40 2.36
N ILE A 97 -13.77 11.47 1.08
CA ILE A 97 -12.73 10.64 0.45
C ILE A 97 -11.49 11.51 0.20
#